data_AF-A0A960TNT6-F1
#
_entry.id   AF-A0A960TNT6-F1
#
_cell.length_a   1.000
_cell.length_b   1.000
_cell.length_c   1.000
_cell.angle_alpha   90.00
_cell.angle_beta   90.00
_cell.angle_gamma   90.00
#
_symmetry.space_group_name_H-M   'P 1'
#
loop_
_entity.id
_entity.type
_entity.pdbx_description
1 polymer ?
#
loop_
_entity_poly.entity_id
_entity_poly.type
_entity_poly.pdbx_seq_one_letter_code
_entity_poly.pdbx_strand_id
1 'polypeptide(L)'
;MLIMSSRLLTGINLIVVSALALSMLATGALYLQGSPEIRVWDGAPQPKPLPQSAFKHSKNAYDAIGSELFTLRFTPPKMQLPDLSKVLTYLGPNGRPDVARESGSIYFALSGNKDQAAAEPGEKLYLLYDRQQKPPRYVFSPDNRPTSLWIEAEPQDKATRVTVSMLNEEGEVIQEPRVRADFTLPQKEFVRFARGDNWQLGEWRVDGTLLARQKAKWFGDDKFFERHGGEEFEAVKGKQRIDFGEEEGGYSVFLGENEILVWDGKQWKEASPGPDTLGKPILVMRKGSERLLTFDLWNPEGSSKLTLNLLKAQERWIPEQLQSEFKFIAAKTRSQYIFEVGGKKMTLTPQDWLVKTENGWEKLDTIEEIDGYIDRKIVGPMFVFDGVERLDDRQVLTGTLFSKSRSEMETVELDVPQSSVTVIKIPKSARPLMGNRTILEKSKTP
;
A
#
# COMPACT_ATOMS: atom_id res chain seq x y z
N MET A 1 63.77 27.34 70.60
CA MET A 1 64.32 26.41 69.59
C MET A 1 63.25 25.42 69.10
N LEU A 2 62.02 25.89 68.78
CA LEU A 2 60.88 25.03 68.41
C LEU A 2 60.08 25.55 67.20
N ILE A 3 60.52 26.66 66.58
CA ILE A 3 59.85 27.28 65.42
C ILE A 3 60.56 26.93 64.09
N MET A 4 61.78 26.38 64.14
CA MET A 4 62.51 25.93 62.93
C MET A 4 62.09 24.55 62.42
N SER A 5 61.36 23.74 63.19
CA SER A 5 61.00 22.36 62.76
C SER A 5 59.80 22.31 61.81
N SER A 6 58.82 23.24 61.90
CA SER A 6 57.60 23.14 61.07
C SER A 6 57.83 23.54 59.61
N ARG A 7 58.72 24.51 59.36
CA ARG A 7 59.11 24.92 57.99
C ARG A 7 59.92 23.84 57.27
N LEU A 8 60.74 23.09 58.01
CA LEU A 8 61.48 21.96 57.45
C LEU A 8 60.54 20.80 57.10
N LEU A 9 59.58 20.48 57.97
CA LEU A 9 58.60 19.42 57.72
C LEU A 9 57.68 19.72 56.52
N THR A 10 57.23 20.98 56.39
CA THR A 10 56.42 21.41 55.24
C THR A 10 57.19 21.38 53.94
N GLY A 11 58.48 21.73 53.95
CA GLY A 11 59.35 21.58 52.78
C GLY A 11 59.53 20.13 52.35
N ILE A 12 59.76 19.21 53.30
CA ILE A 12 59.92 17.78 53.01
C ILE A 12 58.61 17.18 52.46
N ASN A 13 57.46 17.51 53.06
CA ASN A 13 56.18 17.01 52.58
C ASN A 13 55.87 17.51 51.16
N LEU A 14 56.21 18.76 50.83
CA LEU A 14 56.02 19.29 49.48
C LEU A 14 56.86 18.53 48.44
N ILE A 15 58.12 18.18 48.78
CA ILE A 15 59.01 17.40 47.91
C ILE A 15 58.46 15.99 47.70
N VAL A 16 57.99 15.33 48.76
CA VAL A 16 57.43 13.97 48.67
C VAL A 16 56.16 13.94 47.81
N VAL A 17 55.24 14.90 48.01
CA VAL A 17 54.02 15.01 47.20
C VAL A 17 54.34 15.29 45.73
N SER A 18 55.32 16.16 45.47
CA SER A 18 55.75 16.47 44.10
C SER A 18 56.38 15.26 43.40
N ALA A 19 57.19 14.47 44.12
CA ALA A 19 57.81 13.26 43.60
C ALA A 19 56.76 12.17 43.30
N LEU A 20 55.75 12.00 44.15
CA LEU A 20 54.64 11.07 43.92
C LEU A 20 53.80 11.47 42.70
N ALA A 21 53.50 12.76 42.54
CA ALA A 21 52.77 13.26 41.39
C ALA A 21 53.53 13.04 40.07
N LEU A 22 54.84 13.30 40.06
CA LEU A 22 55.72 13.02 38.92
C LEU A 22 55.80 11.52 38.59
N SER A 23 55.86 10.67 39.62
CA SER A 23 55.84 9.22 39.42
C SER A 23 54.52 8.76 38.79
N MET A 24 53.37 9.24 39.26
CA MET A 24 52.07 8.88 38.67
C MET A 24 51.94 9.34 37.22
N LEU A 25 52.43 10.54 36.89
CA LEU A 25 52.45 11.05 35.52
C LEU A 25 53.36 10.21 34.61
N ALA A 26 54.54 9.81 35.09
CA ALA A 26 55.44 8.95 34.33
C ALA A 26 54.83 7.56 34.08
N THR A 27 54.18 6.94 35.08
CA THR A 27 53.50 5.65 34.91
C THR A 27 52.31 5.76 33.96
N GLY A 28 51.56 6.86 34.00
CA GLY A 28 50.47 7.13 33.06
C GLY A 28 50.95 7.31 31.62
N ALA A 29 52.05 8.02 31.41
CA ALA A 29 52.67 8.19 30.09
C ALA A 29 53.18 6.86 29.51
N LEU A 30 53.80 6.01 30.35
CA LEU A 30 54.24 4.67 29.94
C LEU A 30 53.06 3.75 29.61
N TYR A 31 51.94 3.84 30.33
CA TYR A 31 50.74 3.07 30.02
C TYR A 31 50.12 3.47 28.67
N LEU A 32 50.14 4.78 28.35
CA LEU A 32 49.63 5.29 27.07
C LEU A 32 50.53 4.92 25.88
N GLN A 33 51.86 4.89 26.06
CA GLN A 33 52.79 4.46 25.00
C GLN A 33 52.86 2.93 24.84
N GLY A 34 52.56 2.18 25.90
CA GLY A 34 52.68 0.72 25.93
C GLY A 34 51.42 -0.05 25.54
N SER A 35 50.37 0.60 25.05
CA SER A 35 49.17 -0.12 24.61
C SER A 35 49.54 -1.02 23.43
N PRO A 36 49.64 -2.36 23.63
CA PRO A 36 49.95 -3.25 22.53
C PRO A 36 48.82 -3.11 21.54
N GLU A 37 49.16 -2.74 20.30
CA GLU A 37 48.23 -2.73 19.20
C GLU A 37 47.70 -4.17 19.07
N ILE A 38 46.52 -4.43 19.67
CA ILE A 38 45.84 -5.70 19.51
C ILE A 38 45.50 -5.74 18.04
N ARG A 39 46.33 -6.45 17.26
CA ARG A 39 46.02 -6.77 15.87
C ARG A 39 44.74 -7.60 15.89
N VAL A 40 43.61 -6.91 15.82
CA VAL A 40 42.33 -7.52 15.52
C VAL A 40 42.52 -8.14 14.14
N TRP A 41 42.41 -9.46 14.09
CA TRP A 41 42.60 -10.20 12.87
C TRP A 41 41.47 -9.85 11.91
N ASP A 42 41.73 -8.95 10.95
CA ASP A 42 40.79 -8.49 9.90
C ASP A 42 40.52 -9.57 8.84
N GLY A 43 40.61 -10.85 9.21
CA GLY A 43 40.13 -11.92 8.37
C GLY A 43 38.61 -11.84 8.33
N ALA A 44 38.05 -11.46 7.18
CA ALA A 44 36.62 -11.58 6.92
C ALA A 44 36.16 -12.97 7.38
N PRO A 45 35.12 -13.07 8.23
CA PRO A 45 34.67 -14.34 8.77
C PRO A 45 34.24 -15.23 7.60
N GLN A 46 35.09 -16.17 7.24
CA GLN A 46 34.75 -17.20 6.28
C GLN A 46 33.61 -18.02 6.89
N PRO A 47 32.47 -18.17 6.20
CA PRO A 47 31.41 -19.08 6.65
C PRO A 47 32.01 -20.48 6.70
N LYS A 48 32.35 -20.94 7.90
CA LYS A 48 32.85 -22.30 8.07
C LYS A 48 31.68 -23.25 7.82
N PRO A 49 31.85 -24.28 6.97
CA PRO A 49 30.84 -25.32 6.82
C PRO A 49 30.54 -25.96 8.18
N LEU A 50 29.44 -26.72 8.24
CA LEU A 50 29.07 -27.55 9.39
C LEU A 50 30.31 -28.25 9.98
N PRO A 51 30.34 -28.49 11.30
CA PRO A 51 31.52 -29.01 11.97
C PRO A 51 32.02 -30.24 11.23
N GLN A 52 33.22 -30.13 10.65
CA GLN A 52 33.97 -31.30 10.23
C GLN A 52 34.06 -32.24 11.42
N SER A 53 33.94 -33.54 11.16
CA SER A 53 33.83 -34.58 12.17
C SER A 53 34.80 -34.38 13.34
N ALA A 54 34.48 -34.93 14.51
CA ALA A 54 35.37 -34.86 15.68
C ALA A 54 36.79 -35.45 15.44
N PHE A 55 37.04 -36.01 14.24
CA PHE A 55 38.25 -36.69 13.83
C PHE A 55 38.99 -35.89 12.74
N LYS A 56 40.29 -35.69 12.93
CA LYS A 56 41.16 -34.93 12.01
C LYS A 56 41.75 -35.76 10.87
N HIS A 57 41.70 -37.08 10.98
CA HIS A 57 42.32 -38.02 10.04
C HIS A 57 41.30 -39.03 9.48
N SER A 58 41.60 -39.67 8.37
CA SER A 58 40.76 -40.73 7.79
C SER A 58 40.66 -41.95 8.72
N LYS A 59 39.58 -42.72 8.62
CA LYS A 59 39.40 -43.99 9.34
C LYS A 59 40.65 -44.91 9.29
N ASN A 60 41.24 -45.09 8.11
CA ASN A 60 42.44 -45.91 7.91
C ASN A 60 43.65 -45.44 8.74
N ALA A 61 43.76 -44.14 9.00
CA ALA A 61 44.85 -43.57 9.79
C ALA A 61 44.65 -43.85 11.29
N TYR A 62 43.40 -43.88 11.76
CA TYR A 62 43.10 -44.27 13.14
C TYR A 62 43.21 -45.79 13.34
N ASP A 63 42.77 -46.57 12.36
CA ASP A 63 42.89 -48.04 12.37
C ASP A 63 44.36 -48.49 12.36
N ALA A 64 45.28 -47.68 11.79
CA ALA A 64 46.72 -47.91 11.82
C ALA A 64 47.38 -47.58 13.17
N ILE A 65 46.71 -46.82 14.04
CA ILE A 65 47.22 -46.44 15.37
C ILE A 65 46.78 -47.51 16.38
N GLY A 66 47.60 -48.55 16.55
CA GLY A 66 47.56 -49.46 17.68
C GLY A 66 47.71 -50.94 17.35
N SER A 67 48.66 -51.62 18.02
CA SER A 67 48.65 -53.07 18.21
C SER A 67 47.59 -53.46 19.24
N GLU A 68 47.07 -54.69 19.14
CA GLU A 68 45.92 -55.37 19.81
C GLU A 68 45.39 -54.87 21.18
N LEU A 69 46.17 -54.15 21.99
CA LEU A 69 45.77 -53.63 23.31
C LEU A 69 45.28 -52.16 23.30
N PHE A 70 45.57 -51.36 22.28
CA PHE A 70 45.19 -49.93 22.21
C PHE A 70 44.50 -49.52 20.90
N THR A 71 43.74 -50.43 20.28
CA THR A 71 43.01 -50.13 19.04
C THR A 71 42.01 -48.99 19.25
N LEU A 72 42.25 -47.85 18.60
CA LEU A 72 41.32 -46.73 18.58
C LEU A 72 40.13 -47.10 17.69
N ARG A 73 38.94 -47.28 18.29
CA ARG A 73 37.73 -47.53 17.51
C ARG A 73 37.22 -46.22 16.90
N PHE A 74 37.35 -46.09 15.59
CA PHE A 74 36.73 -45.00 14.84
C PHE A 74 35.19 -45.15 14.88
N THR A 75 34.56 -44.44 15.82
CA THR A 75 33.09 -44.34 15.91
C THR A 75 32.69 -42.91 15.57
N PRO A 76 32.49 -42.58 14.28
CA PRO A 76 32.05 -41.25 13.92
C PRO A 76 30.69 -40.97 14.55
N PRO A 77 30.44 -39.76 15.07
CA PRO A 77 29.11 -39.40 15.52
C PRO A 77 28.16 -39.55 14.34
N LYS A 78 27.11 -40.37 14.49
CA LYS A 78 26.08 -40.50 13.46
C LYS A 78 25.40 -39.14 13.30
N MET A 79 25.62 -38.49 12.16
CA MET A 79 24.91 -37.28 11.83
C MET A 79 23.41 -37.60 11.72
N GLN A 80 22.60 -36.78 12.36
CA GLN A 80 21.14 -36.91 12.37
C GLN A 80 20.53 -35.63 11.82
N LEU A 81 19.39 -35.77 11.16
CA LEU A 81 18.63 -34.61 10.72
C LEU A 81 18.21 -33.73 11.91
N PRO A 82 18.34 -32.40 11.77
CA PRO A 82 17.82 -31.47 12.76
C PRO A 82 16.29 -31.49 12.75
N ASP A 83 15.69 -31.21 13.91
CA ASP A 83 14.24 -31.05 14.00
C ASP A 83 13.84 -29.64 13.56
N LEU A 84 13.48 -29.49 12.28
CA LEU A 84 13.04 -28.22 11.72
C LEU A 84 11.55 -27.95 11.94
N SER A 85 10.77 -28.91 12.44
CA SER A 85 9.31 -28.76 12.60
C SER A 85 8.88 -27.63 13.53
N LYS A 86 9.74 -27.28 14.51
CA LYS A 86 9.53 -26.18 15.47
C LYS A 86 10.20 -24.87 15.05
N VAL A 87 11.11 -24.94 14.09
CA VAL A 87 11.92 -23.80 13.64
C VAL A 87 11.31 -23.20 12.38
N LEU A 88 10.83 -24.02 11.46
CA LEU A 88 10.25 -23.60 10.21
C LEU A 88 8.77 -23.26 10.39
N THR A 89 8.35 -22.12 9.85
CA THR A 89 6.95 -21.70 9.79
C THR A 89 6.56 -21.55 8.33
N TYR A 90 5.52 -22.29 7.91
CA TYR A 90 4.91 -22.16 6.60
C TYR A 90 3.93 -20.98 6.59
N LEU A 91 4.18 -19.99 5.74
CA LEU A 91 3.36 -18.78 5.65
C LEU A 91 2.20 -18.93 4.67
N GLY A 92 2.33 -19.85 3.71
CA GLY A 92 1.36 -20.06 2.65
C GLY A 92 1.94 -19.88 1.25
N PRO A 93 1.13 -20.15 0.21
CA PRO A 93 1.45 -19.81 -1.17
C PRO A 93 1.28 -18.31 -1.42
N ASN A 94 1.85 -17.81 -2.53
CA ASN A 94 1.59 -16.46 -3.02
C ASN A 94 0.09 -16.30 -3.34
N GLY A 95 -0.60 -15.55 -2.49
CA GLY A 95 -2.04 -15.31 -2.62
C GLY A 95 -2.41 -14.07 -3.42
N ARG A 96 -1.43 -13.42 -4.07
CA ARG A 96 -1.70 -12.23 -4.87
C ARG A 96 -2.65 -12.54 -6.04
N PRO A 97 -3.55 -11.61 -6.40
CA PRO A 97 -4.53 -11.83 -7.45
C PRO A 97 -3.92 -11.87 -8.87
N ASP A 98 -2.70 -11.36 -9.05
CA ASP A 98 -2.00 -11.31 -10.33
C ASP A 98 -1.05 -12.50 -10.58
N VAL A 99 -0.94 -13.41 -9.62
CA VAL A 99 -0.12 -14.62 -9.73
C VAL A 99 -1.02 -15.83 -9.93
N ALA A 100 -0.73 -16.66 -10.94
CA ALA A 100 -1.46 -17.89 -11.17
C ALA A 100 -1.26 -18.85 -9.97
N ARG A 101 -2.35 -19.47 -9.51
CA ARG A 101 -2.33 -20.35 -8.32
C ARG A 101 -1.42 -21.57 -8.49
N GLU A 102 -1.22 -22.03 -9.72
CA GLU A 102 -0.44 -23.24 -10.03
C GLU A 102 1.07 -23.00 -10.05
N SER A 103 1.50 -21.75 -10.27
CA SER A 103 2.92 -21.34 -10.33
C SER A 103 3.32 -20.46 -9.14
N GLY A 104 2.53 -20.46 -8.07
CA GLY A 104 2.75 -19.59 -6.93
C GLY A 104 3.93 -20.07 -6.07
N SER A 105 4.91 -19.20 -5.85
CA SER A 105 5.95 -19.46 -4.85
C SER A 105 5.33 -19.68 -3.47
N ILE A 106 5.92 -20.59 -2.70
CA ILE A 106 5.57 -20.87 -1.31
C ILE A 106 6.56 -20.18 -0.39
N TYR A 107 6.04 -19.62 0.71
CA TYR A 107 6.83 -18.79 1.63
C TYR A 107 7.08 -19.48 2.95
N PHE A 108 8.33 -19.39 3.41
CA PHE A 108 8.79 -19.91 4.69
C PHE A 108 9.45 -18.82 5.52
N ALA A 109 9.32 -18.95 6.84
CA ALA A 109 10.05 -18.15 7.82
C ALA A 109 10.70 -19.06 8.87
N LEU A 110 11.80 -18.60 9.47
CA LEU A 110 12.49 -19.30 10.55
C LEU A 110 12.23 -18.60 11.89
N SER A 111 11.90 -19.39 12.91
CA SER A 111 11.60 -18.92 14.27
C SER A 111 12.74 -18.08 14.83
N GLY A 112 12.39 -16.85 15.23
CA GLY A 112 13.34 -15.88 15.80
C GLY A 112 14.12 -15.07 14.76
N ASN A 113 14.06 -15.41 13.48
CA ASN A 113 14.61 -14.60 12.39
C ASN A 113 13.48 -13.85 11.65
N LYS A 114 13.80 -12.69 11.09
CA LYS A 114 12.90 -11.93 10.20
C LYS A 114 12.98 -12.40 8.75
N ASP A 115 14.05 -13.12 8.41
CA ASP A 115 14.28 -13.57 7.05
C ASP A 115 13.17 -14.52 6.60
N GLN A 116 12.63 -14.20 5.43
CA GLN A 116 11.71 -15.05 4.69
C GLN A 116 12.40 -15.53 3.44
N ALA A 117 12.02 -16.71 3.00
CA ALA A 117 12.46 -17.23 1.73
C ALA A 117 11.26 -17.77 0.96
N ALA A 118 11.34 -17.64 -0.36
CA ALA A 118 10.38 -18.15 -1.31
C ALA A 118 11.03 -19.30 -2.08
N ALA A 119 10.24 -20.31 -2.40
CA ALA A 119 10.65 -21.40 -3.28
C ALA A 119 9.45 -21.80 -4.14
N GLU A 120 9.68 -22.34 -5.33
CA GLU A 120 8.63 -23.02 -6.07
C GLU A 120 8.31 -24.39 -5.41
N PRO A 121 7.11 -24.94 -5.60
CA PRO A 121 6.80 -26.30 -5.15
C PRO A 121 7.84 -27.31 -5.65
N GLY A 122 8.46 -28.05 -4.72
CA GLY A 122 9.52 -29.03 -5.01
C GLY A 122 10.92 -28.43 -5.23
N GLU A 123 11.08 -27.11 -5.23
CA GLU A 123 12.40 -26.48 -5.30
C GLU A 123 13.15 -26.61 -3.97
N LYS A 124 14.48 -26.76 -4.07
CA LYS A 124 15.36 -26.85 -2.90
C LYS A 124 15.61 -25.49 -2.30
N LEU A 125 15.28 -25.36 -1.02
CA LEU A 125 15.59 -24.19 -0.22
C LEU A 125 16.70 -24.51 0.78
N TYR A 126 17.87 -23.91 0.60
CA TYR A 126 19.07 -24.22 1.36
C TYR A 126 19.14 -23.46 2.69
N LEU A 127 19.62 -24.13 3.74
CA LEU A 127 19.73 -23.62 5.10
C LEU A 127 21.18 -23.63 5.59
N LEU A 128 21.51 -22.65 6.43
CA LEU A 128 22.78 -22.54 7.14
C LEU A 128 22.51 -22.49 8.65
N TYR A 129 23.39 -23.12 9.43
CA TYR A 129 23.35 -23.00 10.89
C TYR A 129 24.33 -21.92 11.33
N ASP A 130 23.81 -20.74 11.66
CA ASP A 130 24.61 -19.61 12.11
C ASP A 130 24.89 -19.71 13.62
N ARG A 131 26.17 -19.99 13.94
CA ARG A 131 26.68 -20.07 15.30
C ARG A 131 27.07 -18.73 15.90
N GLN A 132 27.20 -17.69 15.08
CA GLN A 132 27.63 -16.37 15.53
C GLN A 132 26.48 -15.60 16.19
N GLN A 133 25.25 -15.87 15.76
CA GLN A 133 24.06 -15.30 16.37
C GLN A 133 23.84 -15.86 17.78
N LYS A 134 23.37 -15.02 18.71
CA LYS A 134 23.07 -15.41 20.10
C LYS A 134 21.56 -15.26 20.33
N PRO A 135 20.79 -16.36 20.45
CA PRO A 135 21.23 -17.77 20.39
C PRO A 135 21.55 -18.26 18.95
N PRO A 136 22.40 -19.30 18.80
CA PRO A 136 22.66 -19.94 17.52
C PRO A 136 21.38 -20.44 16.86
N ARG A 137 21.22 -20.23 15.57
CA ARG A 137 19.97 -20.54 14.86
C ARG A 137 20.18 -20.82 13.39
N TYR A 138 19.17 -21.42 12.78
CA TYR A 138 19.13 -21.59 11.33
C TYR A 138 18.78 -20.27 10.64
N VAL A 139 19.40 -20.05 9.48
CA VAL A 139 19.12 -18.95 8.56
C VAL A 139 19.01 -19.51 7.15
N PHE A 140 18.27 -18.85 6.27
CA PHE A 140 18.25 -19.22 4.85
C PHE A 140 19.60 -18.89 4.22
N SER A 141 20.05 -19.73 3.28
CA SER A 141 21.28 -19.48 2.54
C SER A 141 21.12 -18.22 1.67
N PRO A 142 22.04 -17.23 1.73
CA PRO A 142 21.98 -16.05 0.86
C PRO A 142 21.94 -16.46 -0.61
N ASP A 143 21.05 -15.84 -1.38
CA ASP A 143 20.80 -16.16 -2.81
C ASP A 143 20.45 -17.63 -3.07
N ASN A 144 19.92 -18.34 -2.06
CA ASN A 144 19.65 -19.78 -2.10
C ASN A 144 20.87 -20.62 -2.55
N ARG A 145 22.10 -20.22 -2.17
CA ARG A 145 23.31 -20.97 -2.55
C ARG A 145 23.28 -22.39 -1.97
N PRO A 146 23.72 -23.41 -2.72
CA PRO A 146 23.73 -24.79 -2.24
C PRO A 146 24.51 -24.98 -0.94
N THR A 147 23.88 -25.64 0.03
CA THR A 147 24.49 -26.03 1.31
C THR A 147 24.21 -27.50 1.59
N SER A 148 24.84 -28.03 2.65
CA SER A 148 24.64 -29.42 3.07
C SER A 148 23.24 -29.70 3.62
N LEU A 149 22.40 -28.71 3.91
CA LEU A 149 21.06 -28.90 4.48
C LEU A 149 20.05 -28.11 3.67
N TRP A 150 19.00 -28.77 3.18
CA TRP A 150 17.92 -28.10 2.46
C TRP A 150 16.57 -28.68 2.80
N ILE A 151 15.54 -27.95 2.42
CA ILE A 151 14.16 -28.38 2.46
C ILE A 151 13.56 -28.33 1.05
N GLU A 152 12.66 -29.25 0.77
CA GLU A 152 11.76 -29.24 -0.38
C GLU A 152 10.34 -29.24 0.17
N ALA A 153 9.42 -28.57 -0.51
CA ALA A 153 8.07 -28.45 -0.01
C ALA A 153 7.02 -28.57 -1.10
N GLU A 154 5.98 -29.32 -0.77
CA GLU A 154 4.81 -29.52 -1.63
C GLU A 154 3.58 -28.96 -0.91
N PRO A 155 2.85 -28.01 -1.51
CA PRO A 155 1.64 -27.46 -0.90
C PRO A 155 0.53 -28.51 -0.86
N GLN A 156 -0.19 -28.58 0.27
CA GLN A 156 -1.33 -29.46 0.51
C GLN A 156 -2.48 -28.65 1.13
N ASP A 157 -3.34 -28.05 0.31
CA ASP A 157 -4.45 -27.17 0.71
C ASP A 157 -4.08 -26.12 1.77
N LYS A 158 -4.27 -26.44 3.06
CA LYS A 158 -4.01 -25.55 4.23
C LYS A 158 -2.73 -25.88 4.98
N ALA A 159 -1.91 -26.76 4.42
CA ALA A 159 -0.66 -27.20 4.97
C ALA A 159 0.37 -27.36 3.85
N THR A 160 1.61 -27.70 4.20
CA THR A 160 2.62 -28.11 3.25
C THR A 160 3.35 -29.32 3.80
N ARG A 161 3.62 -30.30 2.94
CA ARG A 161 4.54 -31.39 3.25
C ARG A 161 5.94 -30.87 3.00
N VAL A 162 6.77 -30.91 4.04
CA VAL A 162 8.17 -30.52 3.97
C VAL A 162 9.04 -31.76 4.06
N THR A 163 9.95 -31.90 3.12
CA THR A 163 10.99 -32.93 3.09
C THR A 163 12.33 -32.28 3.36
N VAL A 164 13.01 -32.70 4.43
CA VAL A 164 14.31 -32.23 4.87
C VAL A 164 15.37 -33.24 4.46
N SER A 165 16.40 -32.76 3.78
CA SER A 165 17.52 -33.59 3.35
C SER A 165 18.84 -32.94 3.72
N MET A 166 19.82 -33.77 4.07
CA MET A 166 21.16 -33.31 4.46
C MET A 166 22.24 -34.17 3.81
N LEU A 167 23.30 -33.57 3.30
CA LEU A 167 24.48 -34.27 2.80
C LEU A 167 25.48 -34.50 3.93
N ASN A 168 26.03 -35.72 4.01
CA ASN A 168 27.16 -36.03 4.85
C ASN A 168 28.49 -35.55 4.21
N GLU A 169 29.61 -35.75 4.90
CA GLU A 169 30.95 -35.38 4.40
C GLU A 169 31.38 -36.20 3.17
N GLU A 170 30.77 -37.38 2.99
CA GLU A 170 31.03 -38.32 1.89
C GLU A 170 30.11 -38.05 0.67
N GLY A 171 29.21 -37.07 0.76
CA GLY A 171 28.26 -36.71 -0.30
C GLY A 171 26.99 -37.57 -0.34
N GLU A 172 26.75 -38.41 0.65
CA GLU A 172 25.53 -39.22 0.78
C GLU A 172 24.41 -38.44 1.48
N VAL A 173 23.16 -38.69 1.08
CA VAL A 173 21.98 -38.04 1.65
C VAL A 173 21.53 -38.77 2.92
N ILE A 174 21.58 -38.08 4.05
CA ILE A 174 21.07 -38.53 5.34
C ILE A 174 19.58 -38.23 5.43
N GLN A 175 18.78 -39.26 5.70
CA GLN A 175 17.33 -39.15 5.95
C GLN A 175 16.91 -39.64 7.35
N GLU A 176 17.88 -39.96 8.21
CA GLU A 176 17.60 -40.45 9.56
C GLU A 176 17.64 -39.31 10.60
N PRO A 177 16.68 -39.23 11.54
CA PRO A 177 15.47 -40.05 11.67
C PRO A 177 14.37 -39.67 10.65
N ARG A 178 13.64 -40.66 10.12
CA ARG A 178 12.58 -40.43 9.11
C ARG A 178 11.49 -39.45 9.56
N VAL A 179 11.19 -39.40 10.86
CA VAL A 179 10.20 -38.47 11.45
C VAL A 179 10.61 -36.99 11.29
N ARG A 180 11.92 -36.73 11.14
CA ARG A 180 12.45 -35.37 10.89
C ARG A 180 12.69 -35.11 9.41
N ALA A 181 12.77 -36.17 8.60
CA ALA A 181 12.90 -36.06 7.15
C ALA A 181 11.59 -35.58 6.52
N ASP A 182 10.45 -36.15 6.91
CA ASP A 182 9.15 -35.76 6.35
C ASP A 182 8.19 -35.33 7.46
N PHE A 183 7.68 -34.10 7.37
CA PHE A 183 6.62 -33.62 8.26
C PHE A 183 5.71 -32.61 7.57
N THR A 184 4.52 -32.41 8.14
CA THR A 184 3.53 -31.48 7.62
C THR A 184 3.51 -30.22 8.48
N LEU A 185 3.60 -29.06 7.85
CA LEU A 185 3.44 -27.77 8.51
C LEU A 185 2.07 -27.16 8.17
N PRO A 186 1.24 -26.84 9.18
CA PRO A 186 0.01 -26.09 8.92
C PRO A 186 0.37 -24.65 8.50
N GLN A 187 -0.43 -24.10 7.59
CA GLN A 187 -0.31 -22.69 7.24
C GLN A 187 -0.58 -21.83 8.47
N LYS A 188 0.37 -20.95 8.78
CA LYS A 188 0.23 -19.98 9.86
C LYS A 188 0.26 -18.59 9.25
N GLU A 189 -0.87 -17.89 9.33
CA GLU A 189 -0.93 -16.50 8.92
C GLU A 189 0.12 -15.70 9.71
N PHE A 190 1.05 -15.09 8.98
CA PHE A 190 2.12 -14.33 9.58
C PHE A 190 1.57 -12.98 10.04
N VAL A 191 1.08 -12.91 11.28
CA VAL A 191 0.67 -11.66 11.91
C VAL A 191 1.92 -10.84 12.24
N ARG A 192 2.43 -10.06 11.27
CA ARG A 192 3.68 -9.26 11.36
C ARG A 192 3.66 -8.12 12.37
N PHE A 193 2.54 -7.85 13.03
CA PHE A 193 2.41 -6.64 13.84
C PHE A 193 3.27 -6.60 15.12
N ALA A 194 3.94 -7.68 15.49
CA ALA A 194 4.61 -7.71 16.78
C ALA A 194 6.01 -7.07 16.85
N ARG A 195 6.84 -6.98 15.77
CA ARG A 195 8.23 -6.45 15.92
C ARG A 195 9.01 -6.18 14.61
N GLY A 196 8.54 -5.22 13.81
CA GLY A 196 9.47 -4.34 13.06
C GLY A 196 9.99 -4.83 11.71
N ASP A 197 9.15 -5.38 10.83
CA ASP A 197 9.39 -5.18 9.41
C ASP A 197 8.89 -3.79 9.03
N ASN A 198 9.83 -2.92 8.69
CA ASN A 198 9.56 -1.57 8.21
C ASN A 198 9.14 -1.65 6.74
N TRP A 199 8.05 -2.36 6.44
CA TRP A 199 7.47 -2.27 5.12
C TRP A 199 7.00 -0.83 4.92
N GLN A 200 7.56 -0.18 3.91
CA GLN A 200 7.25 1.18 3.53
C GLN A 200 6.67 1.19 2.12
N LEU A 201 5.70 2.06 1.93
CA LEU A 201 5.04 2.38 0.68
C LEU A 201 5.37 3.84 0.35
N GLY A 202 6.43 4.06 -0.42
CA GLY A 202 7.04 5.39 -0.55
C GLY A 202 7.54 5.86 0.82
N GLU A 203 7.05 7.00 1.28
CA GLU A 203 7.39 7.57 2.59
C GLU A 203 6.53 7.01 3.74
N TRP A 204 5.48 6.26 3.41
CA TRP A 204 4.51 5.80 4.39
C TRP A 204 4.87 4.43 4.94
N ARG A 205 4.93 4.29 6.25
CA ARG A 205 4.98 2.95 6.87
C ARG A 205 3.66 2.22 6.59
N VAL A 206 3.71 0.94 6.24
CA VAL A 206 2.50 0.15 6.01
C VAL A 206 1.99 -0.41 7.34
N ASP A 207 0.82 0.08 7.75
CA ASP A 207 0.06 -0.40 8.92
C ASP A 207 -1.45 -0.11 8.72
N GLY A 208 -2.27 -0.49 9.70
CA GLY A 208 -3.73 -0.30 9.64
C GLY A 208 -4.20 1.16 9.47
N THR A 209 -3.33 2.15 9.67
CA THR A 209 -3.62 3.58 9.53
C THR A 209 -3.14 4.18 8.21
N LEU A 210 -2.61 3.36 7.28
CA LEU A 210 -2.06 3.81 6.00
C LEU A 210 -3.04 4.69 5.22
N LEU A 211 -4.27 4.21 4.98
CA LEU A 211 -5.27 4.95 4.21
C LEU A 211 -5.64 6.29 4.87
N ALA A 212 -5.73 6.32 6.20
CA ALA A 212 -6.00 7.55 6.94
C ALA A 212 -4.88 8.58 6.78
N ARG A 213 -3.61 8.15 6.78
CA ARG A 213 -2.46 9.04 6.54
C ARG A 213 -2.36 9.53 5.10
N GLN A 214 -2.78 8.70 4.14
CA GLN A 214 -2.97 9.11 2.75
C GLN A 214 -4.23 9.98 2.55
N LYS A 215 -4.95 10.31 3.63
CA LYS A 215 -6.17 11.11 3.64
C LYS A 215 -7.27 10.54 2.74
N ALA A 216 -7.29 9.20 2.60
CA ALA A 216 -8.27 8.52 1.78
C ALA A 216 -9.69 8.74 2.34
N LYS A 217 -10.63 9.10 1.47
CA LYS A 217 -12.05 9.28 1.79
C LYS A 217 -12.89 8.52 0.78
N TRP A 218 -13.79 7.68 1.27
CA TRP A 218 -14.72 6.95 0.42
C TRP A 218 -16.10 7.58 0.51
N PHE A 219 -16.67 7.98 -0.63
CA PHE A 219 -17.97 8.64 -0.68
C PHE A 219 -19.10 7.72 -1.17
N GLY A 220 -18.77 6.64 -1.85
CA GLY A 220 -19.74 5.76 -2.49
C GLY A 220 -19.63 5.81 -4.00
N ASP A 221 -20.70 5.40 -4.66
CA ASP A 221 -20.96 5.59 -6.07
C ASP A 221 -21.17 7.08 -6.42
N ASP A 222 -20.74 7.47 -7.62
CA ASP A 222 -20.92 8.84 -8.11
C ASP A 222 -22.23 8.95 -8.90
N LYS A 223 -23.27 9.49 -8.25
CA LYS A 223 -24.61 9.63 -8.83
C LYS A 223 -24.66 10.62 -9.98
N PHE A 224 -23.72 11.55 -10.03
CA PHE A 224 -23.62 12.47 -11.15
C PHE A 224 -23.20 11.74 -12.42
N PHE A 225 -22.18 10.88 -12.36
CA PHE A 225 -21.77 10.09 -13.52
C PHE A 225 -22.82 9.07 -13.95
N GLU A 226 -23.60 8.52 -13.02
CA GLU A 226 -24.72 7.63 -13.37
C GLU A 226 -25.78 8.31 -14.26
N ARG A 227 -26.02 9.61 -14.07
CA ARG A 227 -27.09 10.34 -14.76
C ARG A 227 -26.60 11.25 -15.90
N HIS A 228 -25.41 11.85 -15.75
CA HIS A 228 -24.87 12.87 -16.66
C HIS A 228 -23.44 12.61 -17.13
N GLY A 229 -22.86 11.44 -16.86
CA GLY A 229 -21.47 11.12 -17.26
C GLY A 229 -21.26 10.85 -18.75
N GLY A 230 -22.29 10.54 -19.53
CA GLY A 230 -22.08 10.16 -20.94
C GLY A 230 -21.36 8.82 -21.11
N GLU A 231 -20.91 8.53 -22.33
CA GLU A 231 -20.33 7.23 -22.69
C GLU A 231 -18.90 7.05 -22.14
N GLU A 232 -18.17 8.15 -21.98
CA GLU A 232 -16.81 8.19 -21.45
C GLU A 232 -16.69 7.71 -20.00
N PHE A 233 -17.74 7.88 -19.20
CA PHE A 233 -17.79 7.48 -17.79
C PHE A 233 -18.60 6.20 -17.54
N GLU A 234 -19.03 5.48 -18.58
CA GLU A 234 -19.79 4.23 -18.40
C GLU A 234 -18.95 3.16 -17.66
N ALA A 235 -17.62 3.18 -17.85
CA ALA A 235 -16.70 2.28 -17.16
C ALA A 235 -16.60 2.54 -15.64
N VAL A 236 -16.92 3.75 -15.16
CA VAL A 236 -16.87 4.09 -13.72
C VAL A 236 -18.24 3.98 -13.04
N LYS A 237 -19.29 3.73 -13.81
CA LYS A 237 -20.65 3.65 -13.31
C LYS A 237 -20.84 2.48 -12.35
N GLY A 238 -21.44 2.75 -11.19
CA GLY A 238 -21.62 1.77 -10.12
C GLY A 238 -20.35 1.38 -9.36
N LYS A 239 -19.18 1.95 -9.71
CA LYS A 239 -17.94 1.76 -8.95
C LYS A 239 -17.90 2.69 -7.73
N GLN A 240 -17.13 2.29 -6.73
CA GLN A 240 -16.93 3.05 -5.50
C GLN A 240 -15.83 4.10 -5.69
N ARG A 241 -16.15 5.37 -5.49
CA ARG A 241 -15.20 6.48 -5.55
C ARG A 241 -14.44 6.65 -4.25
N ILE A 242 -13.12 6.65 -4.36
CA ILE A 242 -12.20 6.92 -3.26
C ILE A 242 -11.32 8.10 -3.64
N ASP A 243 -11.33 9.14 -2.82
CA ASP A 243 -10.51 10.33 -2.99
C ASP A 243 -9.27 10.21 -2.11
N PHE A 244 -8.09 10.43 -2.68
CA PHE A 244 -6.81 10.44 -1.98
C PHE A 244 -6.24 11.87 -1.93
N GLY A 245 -5.62 12.23 -0.80
CA GLY A 245 -5.06 13.56 -0.59
C GLY A 245 -6.07 14.60 -0.09
N GLU A 246 -5.64 15.86 -0.03
CA GLU A 246 -6.46 17.01 0.36
C GLU A 246 -6.33 18.10 -0.71
N GLU A 247 -7.47 18.71 -1.06
CA GLU A 247 -7.65 19.93 -1.86
C GLU A 247 -6.74 20.04 -3.10
N GLU A 248 -5.51 20.53 -2.94
CA GLU A 248 -4.59 20.80 -4.02
C GLU A 248 -3.71 19.58 -4.33
N GLY A 249 -3.98 18.92 -5.46
CA GLY A 249 -3.27 17.71 -5.90
C GLY A 249 -3.87 16.39 -5.41
N GLY A 250 -5.08 16.42 -4.83
CA GLY A 250 -5.87 15.22 -4.61
C GLY A 250 -6.31 14.57 -5.92
N TYR A 251 -6.56 13.26 -5.89
CA TYR A 251 -7.08 12.52 -7.04
C TYR A 251 -8.11 11.49 -6.58
N SER A 252 -9.00 11.11 -7.49
CA SER A 252 -10.03 10.11 -7.26
C SER A 252 -9.72 8.85 -8.05
N VAL A 253 -10.06 7.69 -7.48
CA VAL A 253 -10.05 6.40 -8.15
C VAL A 253 -11.42 5.74 -8.00
N PHE A 254 -11.80 4.92 -8.99
CA PHE A 254 -13.10 4.28 -9.04
C PHE A 254 -12.92 2.77 -9.05
N LEU A 255 -13.40 2.10 -8.00
CA LEU A 255 -13.16 0.67 -7.82
C LEU A 255 -14.44 -0.15 -7.73
N GLY A 256 -14.48 -1.23 -8.51
CA GLY A 256 -15.40 -2.34 -8.38
C GLY A 256 -14.92 -3.41 -7.40
N GLU A 257 -15.78 -4.40 -7.14
CA GLU A 257 -15.42 -5.54 -6.30
C GLU A 257 -14.32 -6.39 -6.94
N ASN A 258 -13.26 -6.69 -6.19
CA ASN A 258 -12.05 -7.38 -6.62
C ASN A 258 -11.19 -6.65 -7.66
N GLU A 259 -11.45 -5.38 -7.93
CA GLU A 259 -10.53 -4.56 -8.73
C GLU A 259 -9.25 -4.21 -7.95
N ILE A 260 -8.20 -3.91 -8.71
CA ILE A 260 -6.84 -3.77 -8.21
C ILE A 260 -6.34 -2.34 -8.44
N LEU A 261 -5.75 -1.76 -7.39
CA LEU A 261 -4.88 -0.60 -7.50
C LEU A 261 -3.43 -1.03 -7.32
N VAL A 262 -2.57 -0.43 -8.13
CA VAL A 262 -1.12 -0.57 -8.01
C VAL A 262 -0.54 0.74 -7.52
N TRP A 263 0.41 0.65 -6.59
CA TRP A 263 1.20 1.80 -6.20
C TRP A 263 2.32 2.04 -7.21
N ASP A 264 2.30 3.20 -7.87
CA ASP A 264 3.32 3.56 -8.86
C ASP A 264 4.55 4.27 -8.26
N GLY A 265 4.56 4.43 -6.93
CA GLY A 265 5.57 5.18 -6.19
C GLY A 265 5.04 6.48 -5.59
N LYS A 266 4.00 7.07 -6.19
CA LYS A 266 3.41 8.34 -5.74
C LYS A 266 1.90 8.26 -5.53
N GLN A 267 1.21 7.51 -6.39
CA GLN A 267 -0.24 7.42 -6.39
C GLN A 267 -0.72 5.99 -6.67
N TRP A 268 -1.95 5.72 -6.26
CA TRP A 268 -2.67 4.54 -6.64
C TRP A 268 -3.19 4.68 -8.06
N LYS A 269 -2.98 3.66 -8.88
CA LYS A 269 -3.51 3.59 -10.25
C LYS A 269 -4.30 2.31 -10.43
N GLU A 270 -5.45 2.42 -11.09
CA GLU A 270 -6.23 1.27 -11.53
C GLU A 270 -5.38 0.42 -12.48
N ALA A 271 -5.35 -0.88 -12.21
CA ALA A 271 -4.61 -1.84 -13.02
C ALA A 271 -5.39 -3.16 -13.11
N SER A 272 -5.24 -3.84 -14.23
CA SER A 272 -5.69 -5.23 -14.36
C SER A 272 -4.58 -6.19 -13.93
N PRO A 273 -4.91 -7.38 -13.40
CA PRO A 273 -3.91 -8.39 -13.08
C PRO A 273 -3.05 -8.70 -14.31
N GLY A 274 -1.73 -8.57 -14.20
CA GLY A 274 -0.85 -8.73 -15.35
C GLY A 274 0.60 -8.31 -15.10
N PRO A 275 1.41 -8.13 -16.15
CA PRO A 275 2.83 -7.79 -16.00
C PRO A 275 3.05 -6.43 -15.32
N ASP A 276 2.12 -5.49 -15.46
CA ASP A 276 2.23 -4.14 -14.90
C ASP A 276 2.11 -4.09 -13.37
N THR A 277 1.53 -5.14 -12.79
CA THR A 277 1.30 -5.29 -11.35
C THR A 277 2.42 -6.06 -10.64
N LEU A 278 3.22 -6.82 -11.40
CA LEU A 278 4.32 -7.63 -10.87
C LEU A 278 5.40 -6.76 -10.19
N GLY A 279 5.85 -7.21 -9.02
CA GLY A 279 6.89 -6.52 -8.24
C GLY A 279 6.44 -5.17 -7.66
N LYS A 280 5.15 -4.84 -7.71
CA LYS A 280 4.59 -3.63 -7.08
C LYS A 280 3.62 -3.97 -5.96
N PRO A 281 3.44 -3.07 -4.98
CA PRO A 281 2.39 -3.19 -3.97
C PRO A 281 1.00 -3.10 -4.62
N ILE A 282 0.12 -4.00 -4.22
CA ILE A 282 -1.24 -4.11 -4.79
C ILE A 282 -2.26 -3.91 -3.68
N LEU A 283 -3.21 -3.00 -3.89
CA LEU A 283 -4.38 -2.84 -3.04
C LEU A 283 -5.60 -3.42 -3.77
N VAL A 284 -6.22 -4.44 -3.20
CA VAL A 284 -7.40 -5.11 -3.77
C VAL A 284 -8.63 -4.70 -2.99
N MET A 285 -9.64 -4.17 -3.67
CA MET A 285 -10.93 -3.92 -3.03
C MET A 285 -11.62 -5.26 -2.78
N ARG A 286 -11.89 -5.57 -1.52
CA ARG A 286 -12.76 -6.68 -1.14
C ARG A 286 -14.21 -6.19 -1.07
N LYS A 287 -15.11 -7.14 -0.84
CA LYS A 287 -16.52 -6.83 -0.63
C LYS A 287 -16.70 -5.76 0.45
N GLY A 288 -17.39 -4.70 0.08
CA GLY A 288 -17.83 -3.63 0.96
C GLY A 288 -19.18 -3.95 1.62
N SER A 289 -19.40 -3.36 2.79
CA SER A 289 -20.75 -3.09 3.28
C SER A 289 -21.12 -1.65 2.94
N GLU A 290 -22.34 -1.21 3.22
CA GLU A 290 -22.78 0.18 2.99
C GLU A 290 -21.96 1.22 3.77
N ARG A 291 -21.34 0.83 4.89
CA ARG A 291 -20.62 1.73 5.81
C ARG A 291 -19.11 1.52 5.86
N LEU A 292 -18.63 0.37 5.38
CA LEU A 292 -17.23 -0.04 5.48
C LEU A 292 -16.76 -0.71 4.18
N LEU A 293 -15.71 -0.16 3.56
CA LEU A 293 -14.92 -0.86 2.55
C LEU A 293 -13.72 -1.54 3.21
N THR A 294 -13.43 -2.74 2.72
CA THR A 294 -12.29 -3.53 3.16
C THR A 294 -11.34 -3.70 1.97
N PHE A 295 -10.06 -3.48 2.20
CA PHE A 295 -9.01 -3.68 1.21
C PHE A 295 -8.02 -4.72 1.71
N ASP A 296 -7.48 -5.53 0.79
CA ASP A 296 -6.30 -6.34 1.05
C ASP A 296 -5.11 -5.71 0.34
N LEU A 297 -4.15 -5.20 1.13
CA LEU A 297 -2.89 -4.66 0.66
C LEU A 297 -1.83 -5.77 0.66
N TRP A 298 -1.28 -6.06 -0.51
CA TRP A 298 -0.23 -7.03 -0.74
C TRP A 298 1.12 -6.36 -0.96
N ASN A 299 2.17 -6.99 -0.44
CA ASN A 299 3.53 -6.56 -0.71
C ASN A 299 3.98 -6.93 -2.15
N PRO A 300 5.03 -6.27 -2.66
CA PRO A 300 5.63 -6.57 -3.97
C PRO A 300 5.96 -8.05 -4.21
N GLU A 301 6.29 -8.77 -3.15
CA GLU A 301 6.63 -10.19 -3.22
C GLU A 301 5.37 -11.07 -3.17
N GLY A 302 4.33 -10.66 -2.45
CA GLY A 302 3.13 -11.46 -2.18
C GLY A 302 3.24 -12.39 -0.98
N SER A 303 4.31 -12.25 -0.19
CA SER A 303 4.52 -13.00 1.06
C SER A 303 3.68 -12.50 2.23
N SER A 304 3.13 -11.28 2.14
CA SER A 304 2.36 -10.68 3.21
C SER A 304 1.15 -9.91 2.70
N LYS A 305 0.10 -9.95 3.51
CA LYS A 305 -1.18 -9.31 3.26
C LYS A 305 -1.59 -8.51 4.49
N LEU A 306 -2.00 -7.27 4.27
CA LEU A 306 -2.57 -6.40 5.29
C LEU A 306 -4.00 -6.03 4.91
N THR A 307 -4.95 -6.38 5.77
CA THR A 307 -6.32 -5.91 5.62
C THR A 307 -6.46 -4.48 6.16
N LEU A 308 -6.90 -3.58 5.30
CA LEU A 308 -7.17 -2.17 5.59
C LEU A 308 -8.67 -1.91 5.52
N ASN A 309 -9.16 -1.01 6.34
CA ASN A 309 -10.57 -0.67 6.39
C ASN A 309 -10.75 0.83 6.16
N LEU A 310 -11.78 1.19 5.40
CA LEU A 310 -12.13 2.57 5.11
C LEU A 310 -13.62 2.80 5.37
N LEU A 311 -13.94 3.76 6.22
CA LEU A 311 -15.32 4.12 6.55
C LEU A 311 -15.89 5.05 5.48
N LYS A 312 -17.18 4.89 5.19
CA LYS A 312 -17.89 5.82 4.30
C LYS A 312 -17.90 7.20 4.94
N ALA A 313 -17.44 8.20 4.20
CA ALA A 313 -17.50 9.59 4.60
C ALA A 313 -18.97 10.00 4.75
N GLN A 314 -19.31 10.58 5.90
CA GLN A 314 -20.64 11.11 6.14
C GLN A 314 -20.66 12.57 5.73
N GLU A 315 -21.47 12.90 4.74
CA GLU A 315 -21.78 14.27 4.37
C GLU A 315 -23.16 14.64 4.92
N ARG A 316 -23.31 15.87 5.41
CA ARG A 316 -24.63 16.39 5.76
C ARG A 316 -25.30 16.87 4.48
N TRP A 317 -26.24 16.07 3.98
CA TRP A 317 -27.08 16.42 2.85
C TRP A 317 -28.45 16.89 3.33
N ILE A 318 -28.80 18.15 3.01
CA ILE A 318 -30.10 18.76 3.34
C ILE A 318 -30.61 19.48 2.09
N PRO A 319 -31.18 18.73 1.13
CA PRO A 319 -31.59 19.24 -0.17
C PRO A 319 -32.67 20.33 -0.08
N GLU A 320 -33.56 20.27 0.92
CA GLU A 320 -34.65 21.24 1.07
C GLU A 320 -34.14 22.66 1.32
N GLN A 321 -33.01 22.79 2.03
CA GLN A 321 -32.35 24.08 2.24
C GLN A 321 -31.85 24.66 0.92
N LEU A 322 -31.22 23.82 0.09
CA LEU A 322 -30.73 24.23 -1.22
C LEU A 322 -31.89 24.57 -2.16
N GLN A 323 -32.95 23.76 -2.19
CA GLN A 323 -34.16 24.01 -2.99
C GLN A 323 -34.79 25.37 -2.65
N SER A 324 -34.83 25.75 -1.37
CA SER A 324 -35.42 27.02 -0.93
C SER A 324 -34.70 28.26 -1.48
N GLU A 325 -33.45 28.10 -1.94
CA GLU A 325 -32.67 29.18 -2.56
C GLU A 325 -33.05 29.42 -4.02
N PHE A 326 -33.81 28.51 -4.64
CA PHE A 326 -34.27 28.63 -6.02
C PHE A 326 -35.70 29.16 -6.06
N LYS A 327 -35.86 30.31 -6.72
CA LYS A 327 -37.17 30.91 -6.94
C LYS A 327 -37.37 31.24 -8.40
N PHE A 328 -38.39 30.64 -9.00
CA PHE A 328 -38.77 30.99 -10.37
C PHE A 328 -39.38 32.40 -10.42
N ILE A 329 -38.92 33.21 -11.37
CA ILE A 329 -39.45 34.57 -11.59
C ILE A 329 -40.35 34.61 -12.83
N ALA A 330 -39.82 34.24 -13.99
CA ALA A 330 -40.51 34.39 -15.27
C ALA A 330 -39.88 33.56 -16.39
N ALA A 331 -40.66 33.22 -17.41
CA ALA A 331 -40.14 32.66 -18.66
C ALA A 331 -39.80 33.80 -19.65
N LYS A 332 -38.53 33.88 -20.08
CA LYS A 332 -38.08 34.86 -21.08
C LYS A 332 -38.40 34.39 -22.50
N THR A 333 -38.17 33.11 -22.77
CA THR A 333 -38.52 32.44 -24.03
C THR A 333 -39.08 31.05 -23.74
N ARG A 334 -39.36 30.26 -24.78
CA ARG A 334 -39.81 28.85 -24.61
C ARG A 334 -38.74 27.97 -23.97
N SER A 335 -37.46 28.35 -24.03
CA SER A 335 -36.34 27.58 -23.52
C SER A 335 -35.49 28.33 -22.48
N GLN A 336 -35.75 29.62 -22.25
CA GLN A 336 -35.01 30.44 -21.28
C GLN A 336 -35.91 30.89 -20.14
N TYR A 337 -35.46 30.60 -18.93
CA TYR A 337 -36.19 30.81 -17.69
C TYR A 337 -35.36 31.69 -16.76
N ILE A 338 -35.99 32.66 -16.12
CA ILE A 338 -35.34 33.57 -15.18
C ILE A 338 -35.61 33.07 -13.77
N PHE A 339 -34.54 32.76 -13.05
CA PHE A 339 -34.55 32.34 -11.66
C PHE A 339 -33.86 33.40 -10.79
N GLU A 340 -34.34 33.53 -9.56
CA GLU A 340 -33.60 34.14 -8.46
C GLU A 340 -33.00 32.99 -7.65
N VAL A 341 -31.67 32.89 -7.69
CA VAL A 341 -30.91 31.84 -7.00
C VAL A 341 -29.98 32.50 -6.00
N GLY A 342 -30.18 32.25 -4.71
CA GLY A 342 -29.42 32.89 -3.64
C GLY A 342 -29.48 34.44 -3.69
N GLY A 343 -30.62 35.00 -4.12
CA GLY A 343 -30.82 36.45 -4.27
C GLY A 343 -30.22 37.08 -5.54
N LYS A 344 -29.55 36.30 -6.40
CA LYS A 344 -29.04 36.75 -7.70
C LYS A 344 -29.97 36.28 -8.82
N LYS A 345 -30.33 37.19 -9.73
CA LYS A 345 -31.13 36.83 -10.93
C LYS A 345 -30.22 36.23 -11.99
N MET A 346 -30.58 35.04 -12.47
CA MET A 346 -29.88 34.32 -13.54
C MET A 346 -30.86 33.77 -14.56
N THR A 347 -30.39 33.61 -15.80
CA THR A 347 -31.18 32.99 -16.88
C THR A 347 -30.66 31.58 -17.09
N LEU A 348 -31.55 30.60 -16.97
CA LEU A 348 -31.24 29.18 -17.15
C LEU A 348 -31.94 28.63 -18.40
N THR A 349 -31.23 27.77 -19.10
CA THR A 349 -31.66 26.89 -20.18
C THR A 349 -31.55 25.44 -19.74
N PRO A 350 -32.40 24.53 -20.24
CA PRO A 350 -32.27 23.10 -19.95
C PRO A 350 -30.83 22.61 -20.17
N GLN A 351 -30.36 21.75 -19.27
CA GLN A 351 -29.00 21.24 -19.16
C GLN A 351 -27.95 22.23 -18.62
N ASP A 352 -28.35 23.43 -18.18
CA ASP A 352 -27.44 24.33 -17.48
C ASP A 352 -27.05 23.76 -16.11
N TRP A 353 -25.78 23.94 -15.76
CA TRP A 353 -25.19 23.47 -14.50
C TRP A 353 -24.90 24.67 -13.60
N LEU A 354 -25.40 24.61 -12.37
CA LEU A 354 -25.16 25.61 -11.33
C LEU A 354 -24.44 24.95 -10.16
N VAL A 355 -23.26 25.44 -9.81
CA VAL A 355 -22.52 24.97 -8.63
C VAL A 355 -22.53 26.02 -7.54
N LYS A 356 -22.71 25.61 -6.29
CA LYS A 356 -22.63 26.50 -5.14
C LYS A 356 -21.19 26.56 -4.62
N THR A 357 -20.51 27.67 -4.89
CA THR A 357 -19.17 27.99 -4.37
C THR A 357 -19.26 28.94 -3.17
N GLU A 358 -18.12 29.38 -2.65
CA GLU A 358 -18.06 30.37 -1.56
C GLU A 358 -18.68 31.72 -1.95
N ASN A 359 -18.68 32.06 -3.25
CA ASN A 359 -19.25 33.29 -3.79
C ASN A 359 -20.76 33.20 -4.09
N GLY A 360 -21.36 32.04 -3.78
CA GLY A 360 -22.76 31.71 -4.07
C GLY A 360 -22.90 30.78 -5.26
N TRP A 361 -24.07 30.81 -5.90
CA TRP A 361 -24.35 29.99 -7.07
C TRP A 361 -23.72 30.60 -8.31
N GLU A 362 -22.91 29.80 -8.99
CA GLU A 362 -22.20 30.14 -10.21
C GLU A 362 -22.62 29.17 -11.31
N LYS A 363 -22.82 29.71 -12.51
CA LYS A 363 -23.17 28.92 -13.68
C LYS A 363 -21.89 28.47 -14.38
N LEU A 364 -21.80 27.18 -14.70
CA LEU A 364 -20.70 26.64 -15.49
C LEU A 364 -21.09 26.74 -16.96
N ASP A 365 -20.49 27.70 -17.67
CA ASP A 365 -20.80 28.00 -19.07
C ASP A 365 -19.65 27.57 -20.02
N THR A 366 -18.44 27.40 -19.48
CA THR A 366 -17.25 27.03 -20.25
C THR A 366 -16.89 25.56 -20.08
N ILE A 367 -16.23 24.98 -21.09
CA ILE A 367 -15.74 23.60 -21.04
C ILE A 367 -14.74 23.43 -19.89
N GLU A 368 -13.88 24.43 -19.67
CA GLU A 368 -12.87 24.40 -18.60
C GLU A 368 -13.50 24.36 -17.19
N GLU A 369 -14.62 25.06 -17.00
CA GLU A 369 -15.40 25.03 -15.75
C GLU A 369 -16.09 23.68 -15.55
N ILE A 370 -16.65 23.11 -16.62
CA ILE A 370 -17.28 21.79 -16.62
C ILE A 370 -16.25 20.70 -16.28
N ASP A 371 -15.12 20.68 -16.99
CA ASP A 371 -14.00 19.78 -16.73
C ASP A 371 -13.44 20.01 -15.33
N GLY A 372 -13.35 21.28 -14.91
CA GLY A 372 -12.95 21.65 -13.55
C GLY A 372 -13.89 21.10 -12.48
N TYR A 373 -15.20 21.06 -12.73
CA TYR A 373 -16.13 20.35 -11.88
C TYR A 373 -15.83 18.85 -11.94
N ILE A 374 -15.86 18.22 -13.12
CA ILE A 374 -15.64 16.77 -13.29
C ILE A 374 -14.38 16.29 -12.56
N ASP A 375 -13.25 16.97 -12.76
CA ASP A 375 -11.93 16.76 -12.15
C ASP A 375 -11.85 17.10 -10.65
N ARG A 376 -12.94 17.61 -10.06
CA ARG A 376 -13.04 18.02 -8.65
C ARG A 376 -12.14 19.21 -8.29
N LYS A 377 -11.73 20.03 -9.25
CA LYS A 377 -11.12 21.35 -9.01
C LYS A 377 -12.14 22.35 -8.49
N ILE A 378 -13.38 22.26 -8.97
CA ILE A 378 -14.53 23.02 -8.47
C ILE A 378 -15.41 22.10 -7.64
N VAL A 379 -15.54 22.39 -6.34
CA VAL A 379 -16.23 21.51 -5.38
C VAL A 379 -17.37 22.25 -4.70
N GLY A 380 -18.60 21.78 -4.93
CA GLY A 380 -19.80 22.31 -4.30
C GLY A 380 -21.02 21.46 -4.66
N PRO A 381 -22.14 21.64 -3.93
CA PRO A 381 -23.44 21.14 -4.37
C PRO A 381 -23.74 21.64 -5.79
N MET A 382 -24.32 20.78 -6.61
CA MET A 382 -24.60 21.06 -8.01
C MET A 382 -26.10 20.95 -8.28
N PHE A 383 -26.63 21.87 -9.06
CA PHE A 383 -27.98 21.82 -9.59
C PHE A 383 -27.91 21.74 -11.11
N VAL A 384 -28.50 20.70 -11.68
CA VAL A 384 -28.67 20.56 -13.13
C VAL A 384 -30.13 20.85 -13.45
N PHE A 385 -30.38 21.85 -14.29
CA PHE A 385 -31.74 22.20 -14.68
C PHE A 385 -32.22 21.28 -15.81
N ASP A 386 -33.24 20.45 -15.55
CA ASP A 386 -33.73 19.46 -16.52
C ASP A 386 -34.74 20.08 -17.50
N GLY A 387 -35.60 21.00 -17.03
CA GLY A 387 -36.50 21.76 -17.89
C GLY A 387 -37.87 22.04 -17.26
N VAL A 388 -38.88 22.20 -18.12
CA VAL A 388 -40.29 22.30 -17.71
C VAL A 388 -41.02 21.03 -18.16
N GLU A 389 -41.65 20.36 -17.20
CA GLU A 389 -42.54 19.25 -17.44
C GLU A 389 -43.98 19.64 -17.12
N ARG A 390 -44.94 18.93 -17.73
CA ARG A 390 -46.36 19.10 -17.45
C ARG A 390 -46.83 17.89 -16.67
N LEU A 391 -47.05 18.07 -15.37
CA LEU A 391 -47.53 17.04 -14.45
C LEU A 391 -48.94 17.43 -13.97
N ASP A 392 -49.93 16.55 -14.15
CA ASP A 392 -51.30 16.73 -13.64
C ASP A 392 -51.90 18.14 -13.85
N ASP A 393 -51.82 18.63 -15.10
CA ASP A 393 -52.27 19.96 -15.54
C ASP A 393 -51.53 21.18 -14.97
N ARG A 394 -50.43 20.97 -14.24
CA ARG A 394 -49.50 22.03 -13.80
C ARG A 394 -48.21 21.96 -14.59
N GLN A 395 -47.61 23.13 -14.83
CA GLN A 395 -46.22 23.21 -15.32
C GLN A 395 -45.31 23.24 -14.11
N VAL A 396 -44.39 22.28 -14.05
CA VAL A 396 -43.41 22.13 -12.98
C VAL A 396 -42.03 22.24 -13.61
N LEU A 397 -41.17 23.03 -12.98
CA LEU A 397 -39.76 23.09 -13.35
C LEU A 397 -39.04 21.96 -12.63
N THR A 398 -38.40 21.10 -13.39
CA THR A 398 -37.65 19.95 -12.87
C THR A 398 -36.16 20.24 -12.93
N GLY A 399 -35.44 19.79 -11.92
CA GLY A 399 -33.99 19.78 -11.91
C GLY A 399 -33.47 18.77 -10.92
N THR A 400 -32.17 18.48 -10.99
CA THR A 400 -31.53 17.50 -10.12
C THR A 400 -30.47 18.18 -9.27
N LEU A 401 -30.62 18.08 -7.96
CA LEU A 401 -29.62 18.48 -6.98
C LEU A 401 -28.69 17.32 -6.69
N PHE A 402 -27.39 17.58 -6.71
CA PHE A 402 -26.34 16.68 -6.29
C PHE A 402 -25.64 17.26 -5.06
N SER A 403 -25.37 16.39 -4.11
CA SER A 403 -24.49 16.67 -2.96
C SER A 403 -23.11 17.15 -3.40
N LYS A 404 -22.39 17.83 -2.50
CA LYS A 404 -21.03 18.31 -2.77
C LYS A 404 -20.09 17.14 -3.08
N SER A 405 -20.32 15.97 -2.50
CA SER A 405 -19.61 14.73 -2.85
C SER A 405 -20.20 13.96 -4.02
N ARG A 406 -21.34 14.36 -4.62
CA ARG A 406 -22.05 13.65 -5.70
C ARG A 406 -22.52 12.23 -5.37
N SER A 407 -22.42 11.78 -4.11
CA SER A 407 -22.89 10.44 -3.72
C SER A 407 -24.39 10.37 -3.47
N GLU A 408 -25.01 11.53 -3.25
CA GLU A 408 -26.45 11.69 -3.05
C GLU A 408 -27.01 12.65 -4.09
N MET A 409 -28.21 12.34 -4.58
CA MET A 409 -28.95 13.18 -5.51
C MET A 409 -30.44 13.23 -5.15
N GLU A 410 -31.08 14.35 -5.45
CA GLU A 410 -32.52 14.54 -5.30
C GLU A 410 -33.09 15.26 -6.51
N THR A 411 -34.23 14.80 -7.01
CA THR A 411 -34.96 15.51 -8.06
C THR A 411 -35.87 16.53 -7.40
N VAL A 412 -35.70 17.78 -7.80
CA VAL A 412 -36.38 18.93 -7.25
C VAL A 412 -37.43 19.41 -8.24
N GLU A 413 -38.63 19.61 -7.71
CA GLU A 413 -39.75 20.19 -8.42
C GLU A 413 -40.01 21.61 -7.89
N LEU A 414 -40.02 22.58 -8.80
CA LEU A 414 -40.32 23.97 -8.50
C LEU A 414 -41.62 24.36 -9.21
N ASP A 415 -42.62 24.75 -8.42
CA ASP A 415 -43.91 25.20 -8.92
C ASP A 415 -43.76 26.47 -9.77
N VAL A 416 -44.34 26.45 -10.97
CA VAL A 416 -44.49 27.64 -11.80
C VAL A 416 -45.80 28.33 -11.46
N PRO A 417 -45.80 29.56 -10.91
CA PRO A 417 -47.04 30.29 -10.65
C PRO A 417 -47.79 30.49 -11.97
N GLN A 418 -49.05 30.04 -12.06
CA GLN A 418 -49.85 30.09 -13.30
C GLN A 418 -50.01 31.52 -13.87
N SER A 419 -49.83 32.56 -13.06
CA SER A 419 -49.87 33.97 -13.47
C SER A 419 -48.60 34.48 -14.17
N SER A 420 -47.50 33.71 -14.13
CA SER A 420 -46.17 34.17 -14.59
C SER A 420 -45.79 33.74 -16.00
N VAL A 421 -46.56 32.86 -16.65
CA VAL A 421 -46.38 32.48 -18.06
C VAL A 421 -47.10 33.49 -18.96
N THR A 422 -46.77 34.77 -18.83
CA THR A 422 -47.11 35.74 -19.88
C THR A 422 -45.99 35.69 -20.90
N VAL A 423 -46.12 34.83 -21.92
CA VAL A 423 -45.22 34.87 -23.08
C VAL A 423 -45.26 36.30 -23.61
N ILE A 424 -44.17 37.04 -23.44
CA ILE A 424 -44.04 38.40 -24.00
C ILE A 424 -44.12 38.22 -25.51
N LYS A 425 -45.31 38.42 -26.07
CA LYS A 425 -45.52 38.48 -27.52
C LYS A 425 -44.75 39.70 -27.99
N ILE A 426 -43.53 39.49 -28.48
CA ILE A 426 -42.79 40.50 -29.22
C ILE A 426 -43.70 40.91 -30.40
N PRO A 427 -44.14 42.17 -30.49
CA PRO A 427 -45.01 42.59 -31.58
C PRO A 427 -44.29 42.36 -32.91
N LYS A 428 -44.96 41.63 -33.81
CA LYS A 428 -44.54 41.43 -35.20
C LYS A 428 -44.61 42.77 -35.95
N SER A 429 -43.63 43.65 -35.76
CA SER A 429 -43.48 44.84 -36.59
C SER A 429 -42.01 45.19 -36.78
N ALA A 430 -41.33 44.41 -37.63
CA ALA A 430 -40.25 44.85 -38.51
C ALA A 430 -39.77 43.64 -39.32
N ARG A 431 -40.48 43.32 -40.42
CA ARG A 431 -39.85 42.60 -41.53
C ARG A 431 -39.07 43.63 -42.35
N PRO A 432 -37.74 43.53 -42.49
CA PRO A 432 -37.07 44.22 -43.58
C PRO A 432 -37.33 43.44 -44.86
N LEU A 433 -37.85 44.13 -45.87
CA LEU A 433 -37.86 43.70 -47.26
C LEU A 433 -36.41 43.64 -47.76
N MET A 434 -35.86 42.44 -47.91
CA MET A 434 -34.79 42.13 -48.86
C MET A 434 -35.12 40.73 -49.39
N GLY A 435 -35.18 40.44 -50.67
CA GLY A 435 -34.55 41.07 -51.83
C GLY A 435 -34.21 39.87 -52.72
N ASN A 436 -34.95 39.70 -53.81
CA ASN A 436 -34.80 38.60 -54.76
C ASN A 436 -33.33 38.44 -55.18
N ARG A 437 -32.75 37.27 -54.90
CA ARG A 437 -31.53 36.81 -55.57
C ARG A 437 -31.86 35.63 -56.45
N THR A 438 -31.99 35.95 -57.73
CA THR A 438 -31.93 35.06 -58.89
C THR A 438 -30.67 34.19 -58.80
N ILE A 439 -30.82 32.88 -58.85
CA ILE A 439 -29.71 31.95 -59.14
C ILE A 439 -29.95 31.39 -60.54
N LEU A 440 -29.03 31.72 -61.44
CA LEU A 440 -28.94 31.23 -62.80
C LEU A 440 -28.49 29.76 -62.80
N GLU A 441 -29.19 28.94 -63.58
CA GLU A 441 -28.69 27.71 -64.17
C GLU A 441 -27.55 27.95 -65.17
N LYS A 442 -26.56 27.03 -65.18
CA LYS A 442 -25.85 26.45 -66.35
C LYS A 442 -24.84 25.43 -65.81
N SER A 443 -25.07 24.12 -65.87
CA SER A 443 -25.01 23.16 -66.99
C SER A 443 -23.60 22.62 -67.33
N LYS A 444 -23.46 21.30 -67.12
CA LYS A 444 -22.75 20.26 -67.92
C LYS A 444 -21.23 19.99 -67.75
N THR A 445 -20.95 18.84 -67.10
CA THR A 445 -20.32 17.55 -67.57
C THR A 445 -19.25 17.53 -68.69
N PRO A 446 -18.41 16.49 -68.83
CA PRO A 446 -18.55 15.06 -68.44
C PRO A 446 -18.03 14.65 -67.07
#